data_AF-A0A8J6BHZ6-F1
#
_entry.id   AF-A0A8J6BHZ6-F1
#
_cell.length_a   1.000
_cell.length_b   1.000
_cell.length_c   1.000
_cell.angle_alpha   90.00
_cell.angle_beta   90.00
_cell.angle_gamma   90.00
#
_symmetry.space_group_name_H-M   'P 1'
#
loop_
_entity.id
_entity.type
_entity.pdbx_description
1 polymer ?
#
loop_
_entity_poly.entity_id
_entity_poly.type
_entity_poly.pdbx_seq_one_letter_code
_entity_poly.pdbx_strand_id
1 'polypeptide(L)' 'TAALECIDLGVLQIHSVQFSARLAMEGRVNEARNVALELKELIDLVMTHENKVYGVVYEDWEDSMSPIYEDL' A
#
# COMPACT_ATOMS: atom_id res chain seq x y z
N THR A 1 13.91 -9.80 -8.47
CA THR A 1 14.80 -8.80 -7.82
C THR A 1 14.95 -7.56 -8.69
N ALA A 2 15.42 -7.62 -9.94
CA ALA A 2 15.51 -6.43 -10.82
C ALA A 2 14.20 -5.61 -10.99
N ALA A 3 13.03 -6.27 -10.95
CA ALA A 3 11.74 -5.56 -10.99
C ALA A 3 11.43 -4.77 -9.71
N LEU A 4 11.91 -5.23 -8.55
CA LEU A 4 11.72 -4.56 -7.25
C LEU A 4 12.65 -3.33 -7.14
N GLU A 5 13.86 -3.41 -7.68
CA GLU A 5 14.83 -2.29 -7.71
C GLU A 5 14.34 -1.09 -8.55
N CYS A 6 13.42 -1.32 -9.48
CA CYS A 6 12.83 -0.26 -10.32
C CYS A 6 11.57 0.37 -9.73
N ILE A 7 11.04 -0.18 -8.63
CA ILE A 7 9.82 0.32 -8.00
C ILE A 7 10.17 1.45 -7.05
N ASP A 8 9.75 2.67 -7.40
CA ASP A 8 9.79 3.78 -6.47
C ASP A 8 8.73 3.58 -5.37
N LEU A 9 9.20 3.40 -4.13
CA LEU A 9 8.36 3.16 -2.97
C LEU A 9 7.31 4.26 -2.74
N GLY A 10 7.69 5.53 -2.93
CA GLY A 10 6.77 6.65 -2.73
C GLY A 10 5.65 6.67 -3.77
N VAL A 11 6.00 6.36 -5.03
CA VAL A 11 5.01 6.18 -6.11
C VAL A 11 4.08 5.02 -5.81
N LEU A 12 4.61 3.89 -5.32
CA LEU A 12 3.81 2.73 -4.94
C LEU A 12 2.83 3.06 -3.80
N GLN A 13 3.28 3.75 -2.75
CA GLN A 13 2.44 4.19 -1.63
C GLN A 13 1.32 5.15 -2.06
N ILE A 14 1.60 6.09 -2.97
CA ILE A 14 0.57 7.01 -3.49
C ILE A 14 -0.48 6.24 -4.29
N HIS A 15 -0.05 5.35 -5.17
CA HIS A 15 -0.99 4.59 -6.00
C HIS A 15 -1.83 3.60 -5.20
N SER A 16 -1.29 3.02 -4.11
CA SER A 16 -2.07 2.13 -3.26
C SER A 16 -3.26 2.83 -2.61
N VAL A 17 -3.06 4.03 -2.11
CA VAL A 17 -4.15 4.87 -1.58
C VAL A 17 -5.16 5.18 -2.68
N GLN A 18 -4.70 5.58 -3.87
CA GLN A 18 -5.59 5.99 -4.97
C GLN A 18 -6.47 4.84 -5.49
N PHE A 19 -5.92 3.64 -5.66
CA PHE A 19 -6.68 2.50 -6.17
C PHE A 19 -7.75 2.04 -5.16
N SER A 20 -7.37 1.87 -3.90
CA SER A 20 -8.30 1.42 -2.87
C SER A 20 -9.37 2.47 -2.58
N ALA A 21 -9.02 3.76 -2.52
CA ALA A 21 -10.00 4.84 -2.37
C ALA A 21 -11.02 4.86 -3.52
N ARG A 22 -10.56 4.71 -4.77
CA ARG A 22 -11.46 4.65 -5.93
C ARG A 22 -12.44 3.48 -5.83
N LEU A 23 -11.96 2.28 -5.51
CA LEU A 23 -12.81 1.09 -5.37
C LEU A 23 -13.83 1.27 -4.25
N ALA A 24 -13.42 1.86 -3.12
CA ALA A 24 -14.33 2.18 -2.02
C ALA A 24 -15.41 3.20 -2.44
N MET A 25 -15.03 4.25 -3.17
CA MET A 25 -15.98 5.24 -3.73
C MET A 25 -16.97 4.63 -4.73
N GLU A 26 -16.57 3.58 -5.44
CA GLU A 26 -17.45 2.80 -6.34
C GLU A 26 -18.36 1.81 -5.58
N GLY A 27 -18.29 1.75 -4.25
CA GLY A 27 -19.02 0.77 -3.43
C GLY A 27 -18.43 -0.65 -3.49
N ARG A 28 -17.28 -0.83 -4.16
CA ARG A 28 -16.57 -2.10 -4.34
C ARG A 28 -15.60 -2.35 -3.20
N VAL A 29 -16.17 -2.33 -2.01
CA VAL A 29 -15.44 -2.24 -0.74
C VAL A 29 -14.55 -3.45 -0.46
N ASN A 30 -15.01 -4.67 -0.77
CA ASN A 30 -14.18 -5.89 -0.65
C ASN A 30 -13.00 -5.89 -1.62
N GLU A 31 -13.18 -5.35 -2.83
CA GLU A 31 -12.11 -5.27 -3.81
C GLU A 31 -11.09 -4.20 -3.41
N ALA A 32 -11.55 -3.07 -2.86
CA ALA A 32 -10.68 -2.05 -2.27
C ALA A 32 -9.76 -2.64 -1.20
N ARG A 33 -10.32 -3.48 -0.32
CA ARG A 33 -9.59 -4.18 0.74
C ARG A 33 -8.55 -5.14 0.17
N ASN A 34 -8.94 -6.01 -0.76
CA ASN A 34 -8.01 -6.98 -1.35
C ASN A 34 -6.82 -6.28 -2.04
N VAL A 35 -7.11 -5.26 -2.86
CA VAL A 35 -6.07 -4.48 -3.53
C VAL A 35 -5.16 -3.79 -2.52
N ALA A 36 -5.74 -3.23 -1.44
CA ALA A 36 -4.96 -2.59 -0.42
C ALA A 36 -3.98 -3.58 0.23
N LEU A 37 -4.43 -4.81 0.54
CA LEU A 37 -3.62 -5.85 1.20
C LEU A 37 -2.49 -6.34 0.28
N GLU A 38 -2.80 -6.61 -0.99
CA GLU A 38 -1.79 -6.99 -1.99
C GLU A 38 -0.71 -5.89 -2.15
N LEU A 39 -1.11 -4.63 -2.10
CA LEU A 39 -0.18 -3.51 -2.19
C LEU A 39 0.63 -3.33 -0.90
N LYS A 40 0.06 -3.61 0.28
CA LYS A 40 0.80 -3.64 1.55
C LYS A 40 1.90 -4.71 1.51
N GLU A 41 1.57 -5.92 1.08
CA GLU A 41 2.54 -7.01 0.91
C GLU A 41 3.67 -6.64 -0.07
N LEU A 42 3.35 -5.97 -1.18
CA LEU A 42 4.35 -5.51 -2.14
C LEU A 42 5.26 -4.42 -1.55
N ILE A 43 4.71 -3.48 -0.78
CA ILE A 43 5.48 -2.43 -0.10
C ILE A 43 6.44 -3.06 0.90
N ASP A 44 5.99 -4.03 1.70
CA ASP A 44 6.85 -4.74 2.65
C ASP A 44 7.98 -5.51 1.95
N LEU A 45 7.68 -6.11 0.80
CA LEU A 45 8.67 -6.80 -0.02
C LEU A 45 9.73 -5.83 -0.58
N VAL A 46 9.31 -4.66 -1.09
CA VAL A 46 10.23 -3.62 -1.59
C VAL A 46 11.08 -3.06 -0.44
N MET A 47 10.48 -2.74 0.71
CA MET A 47 11.18 -2.25 1.91
C MET A 47 12.26 -3.24 2.37
N THR A 48 11.90 -4.52 2.45
CA THR A 48 12.83 -5.61 2.82
C THR A 48 13.95 -5.74 1.79
N HIS A 49 13.63 -5.67 0.50
CA HIS A 49 14.60 -5.81 -0.58
C HIS A 49 15.61 -4.66 -0.62
N GLU A 50 15.14 -3.43 -0.43
CA GLU A 50 15.97 -2.22 -0.44
C GLU A 50 16.67 -1.95 0.90
N ASN A 51 16.47 -2.82 1.90
CA ASN A 51 16.97 -2.66 3.26
C ASN A 51 16.60 -1.29 3.87
N LYS A 52 15.41 -0.78 3.51
CA LYS A 52 14.89 0.49 4.01
C LYS A 52 14.28 0.25 5.38
N VAL A 53 14.59 1.16 6.30
CA VAL A 53 13.99 1.16 7.64
C VAL A 53 12.60 1.78 7.53
N TYR A 54 11.60 1.13 8.10
CA TYR A 54 10.27 1.71 8.31
C TYR A 54 10.44 3.03 9.05
N GLY A 55 10.03 4.13 8.41
CA GLY A 55 10.11 5.47 8.96
C GLY A 55 8.72 6.10 9.02
N VAL A 56 8.66 7.31 9.58
CA VAL A 56 7.41 8.07 9.81
C VAL A 56 6.50 8.10 8.59
N VAL A 57 7.06 8.20 7.38
CA VAL A 57 6.27 8.22 6.12
C VAL A 57 5.54 6.89 5.84
N TYR A 58 6.13 5.76 6.20
CA TYR A 58 5.46 4.46 6.09
C TYR A 58 4.40 4.29 7.16
N GLU A 59 4.70 4.67 8.40
CA GLU A 59 3.75 4.58 9.53
C GLU A 59 2.51 5.46 9.27
N ASP A 60 2.72 6.72 8.85
CA ASP A 60 1.64 7.63 8.46
C ASP A 60 0.79 7.07 7.31
N TRP A 61 1.44 6.41 6.34
CA TRP A 61 0.74 5.75 5.24
C TRP A 61 -0.09 4.55 5.75
N GLU A 62 0.50 3.69 6.58
CA GLU A 62 -0.16 2.52 7.15
C GLU A 62 -1.39 2.92 7.97
N ASP A 63 -1.25 3.95 8.82
CA ASP A 63 -2.34 4.53 9.60
C ASP A 63 -3.45 5.08 8.70
N SER A 64 -3.09 5.82 7.64
CA SER A 64 -4.07 6.39 6.70
C SER A 64 -4.88 5.32 5.94
N MET A 65 -4.29 4.15 5.76
CA MET A 65 -4.89 3.03 5.04
C MET A 65 -5.56 2.01 5.97
N SER A 66 -5.27 2.04 7.29
CA SER A 66 -5.89 1.18 8.32
C SER A 66 -7.41 1.05 8.22
N PRO A 67 -8.20 2.11 7.89
CA PRO A 67 -9.65 1.97 7.79
C PRO A 67 -10.11 1.08 6.62
N ILE A 68 -9.24 0.80 5.65
CA ILE A 68 -9.51 -0.11 4.53
C ILE A 68 -9.18 -1.56 4.92
N TYR A 69 -8.22 -1.75 5.84
CA TYR A 69 -7.70 -3.06 6.25
C TYR A 69 -8.44 -3.67 7.45
N GLU A 70 -8.66 -2.86 8.47
CA GLU A 70 -8.99 -3.30 9.83
C GLU A 70 -10.49 -3.22 10.12
N ASP A 71 -11.21 -2.26 9.52
CA ASP A 71 -12.63 -2.06 9.79
C ASP A 71 -13.46 -1.97 8.51
N LEU A 72 -13.97 -3.14 8.10
CA LEU A 72 -15.17 -3.36 7.29
C LEU A 72 -15.84 -4.67 7.69
#